data_AF-A0A1I3VH02-F1
#
_entry.id   AF-A0A1I3VH02-F1
#
_cell.length_a   1.000
_cell.length_b   1.000
_cell.length_c   1.000
_cell.angle_alpha   90.00
_cell.angle_beta   90.00
_cell.angle_gamma   90.00
#
_symmetry.space_group_name_H-M   'P 1'
#
loop_
_entity.id
_entity.type
_entity.pdbx_description
1 polymer ?
#
loop_
_entity_poly.entity_id
_entity_poly.type
_entity_poly.pdbx_seq_one_letter_code
_entity_poly.pdbx_strand_id
1 'polypeptide(L)'
;MYDFWISGERFYTMVLPILVVLALLIFTSMIFVFYYTDKKNKNRKIGLSTTLILMLGIFGYSYFQHTMYASWITHSGVINPGIRDRTVIFGSDIMEDPELVKSYRGMNLLEDFEKLDMYERQEISQEIGNRYLGSTGNNHYFAIGDKYAFRYTGEVEFTEGPSRLAGASFRLVDPKFEELGFTSQSTNYLETFYINREEADKASNKFPDTIIHPSEVFPEWNLGFQSTSGTSSEQ
;
A
#
# COMPACT_ATOMS: atom_id res chain seq x y z
N MET A 1 -12.30 -2.02 -14.02
CA MET A 1 -11.07 -2.13 -13.21
C MET A 1 -10.75 -3.57 -12.86
N TYR A 2 -11.70 -4.34 -12.32
CA TYR A 2 -11.50 -5.76 -11.96
C TYR A 2 -10.95 -6.64 -13.09
N ASP A 3 -11.60 -6.66 -14.26
CA ASP A 3 -11.14 -7.49 -15.39
C ASP A 3 -9.75 -7.08 -15.90
N PHE A 4 -9.46 -5.77 -15.85
CA PHE A 4 -8.15 -5.22 -16.17
C PHE A 4 -7.10 -5.74 -15.20
N TRP A 5 -7.39 -5.73 -13.90
CA TRP A 5 -6.50 -6.24 -12.86
C TRP A 5 -6.15 -7.70 -13.08
N ILE A 6 -7.17 -8.57 -13.22
CA ILE A 6 -6.97 -10.01 -13.41
C ILE A 6 -6.17 -10.30 -14.68
N SER A 7 -6.50 -9.59 -15.76
CA SER A 7 -5.81 -9.80 -17.04
C SER A 7 -4.36 -9.35 -16.99
N GLY A 8 -4.08 -8.21 -16.35
CA GLY A 8 -2.74 -7.70 -16.13
C GLY A 8 -1.92 -8.62 -15.22
N GLU A 9 -2.49 -9.03 -14.10
CA GLU A 9 -1.86 -9.96 -13.15
C GLU A 9 -1.53 -11.29 -13.83
N ARG A 10 -2.47 -11.89 -14.54
CA ARG A 10 -2.24 -13.12 -15.29
C ARG A 10 -1.16 -12.94 -16.36
N PHE A 11 -1.14 -11.79 -17.04
CA PHE A 11 -0.12 -11.51 -18.04
C PHE A 11 1.28 -11.47 -17.42
N TYR A 12 1.49 -10.69 -16.35
CA TYR A 12 2.82 -10.53 -15.76
C TYR A 12 3.28 -11.72 -14.92
N THR A 13 2.36 -12.38 -14.20
CA THR A 13 2.72 -13.48 -13.28
C THR A 13 2.76 -14.85 -13.96
N MET A 14 2.06 -15.05 -15.07
CA MET A 14 1.93 -16.36 -15.74
C MET A 14 2.36 -16.32 -17.21
N VAL A 15 1.73 -15.48 -18.04
CA VAL A 15 1.92 -15.52 -19.49
C VAL A 15 3.32 -15.04 -19.89
N LEU A 16 3.78 -13.93 -19.33
CA LEU A 16 5.08 -13.34 -19.66
C LEU A 16 6.24 -14.28 -19.30
N PRO A 17 6.32 -14.90 -18.11
CA PRO A 17 7.31 -15.93 -17.82
C PRO A 17 7.31 -17.09 -18.82
N ILE A 18 6.13 -17.58 -19.22
CA ILE A 18 6.01 -18.65 -20.24
C ILE A 18 6.58 -18.17 -21.58
N LEU A 19 6.22 -16.96 -22.01
CA LEU A 19 6.73 -16.38 -23.26
C LEU A 19 8.25 -16.17 -23.23
N VAL A 20 8.83 -15.81 -22.08
CA VAL A 20 10.27 -15.70 -21.90
C VAL A 20 10.95 -17.07 -22.07
N VAL A 21 10.42 -18.11 -21.43
CA VAL A 21 10.95 -19.48 -21.59
C VAL A 21 10.84 -19.94 -23.05
N LEU A 22 9.71 -19.71 -23.71
CA LEU A 22 9.51 -20.03 -25.12
C LEU A 22 10.48 -19.26 -26.03
N ALA A 23 10.67 -17.97 -25.77
CA ALA A 23 11.63 -17.14 -26.51
C ALA A 23 13.05 -17.69 -26.36
N LEU A 24 13.46 -18.09 -25.14
CA LEU A 24 14.77 -18.70 -24.91
C LEU A 24 14.93 -20.02 -25.70
N LEU A 25 13.93 -20.89 -25.71
CA LEU A 25 13.96 -22.14 -26.48
C LEU A 25 14.07 -21.88 -27.99
N ILE A 26 13.30 -20.93 -28.52
CA ILE A 26 13.35 -20.54 -29.93
C ILE A 26 14.72 -19.92 -30.26
N PHE A 27 15.28 -19.11 -29.37
CA PHE A 27 16.60 -18.52 -29.53
C PHE A 27 17.69 -19.59 -29.59
N THR A 28 17.66 -20.56 -28.68
CA THR A 28 18.58 -21.71 -28.70
C THR A 28 18.43 -22.50 -30.00
N SER A 29 17.20 -22.78 -30.44
CA SER A 29 16.96 -23.44 -31.74
C SER A 29 17.52 -22.64 -32.91
N MET A 30 17.41 -21.31 -32.88
CA MET A 30 17.97 -20.44 -33.91
C MET A 30 19.49 -20.56 -33.98
N ILE A 31 20.18 -20.60 -32.82
CA ILE A 31 21.63 -20.84 -32.73
C ILE A 31 21.98 -22.19 -33.35
N PHE A 32 21.25 -23.26 -33.01
CA PHE A 32 21.49 -24.59 -33.57
C PHE A 32 21.36 -24.61 -35.09
N VAL A 33 20.28 -24.04 -35.64
CA VAL A 33 20.09 -23.95 -37.09
C VAL A 33 21.19 -23.11 -37.74
N PHE A 34 21.63 -22.03 -37.09
CA PHE A 34 22.65 -21.15 -37.64
C PHE A 34 24.05 -21.79 -37.70
N TYR A 35 24.46 -22.49 -36.63
CA TYR A 35 25.81 -23.08 -36.50
C TYR A 35 25.93 -24.48 -37.10
N TYR A 36 24.93 -25.34 -36.89
CA TYR A 36 25.04 -26.76 -37.23
C TYR A 36 24.42 -27.11 -38.60
N THR A 37 23.88 -26.13 -39.34
CA THR A 37 23.33 -26.35 -40.68
C THR A 37 24.19 -25.69 -41.76
N ASP A 38 24.48 -26.44 -42.83
CA ASP A 38 25.23 -25.95 -43.99
C ASP A 38 24.64 -24.67 -44.58
N LYS A 39 25.52 -23.71 -44.90
CA LYS A 39 25.15 -22.39 -45.46
C LYS A 39 24.38 -22.49 -46.78
N LYS A 40 24.60 -23.55 -47.56
CA LYS A 40 23.93 -23.78 -48.87
C LYS A 40 22.61 -24.55 -48.74
N ASN A 41 22.29 -25.06 -47.55
CA ASN A 41 21.08 -25.85 -47.35
C ASN A 41 19.83 -24.94 -47.32
N LYS A 42 18.83 -25.25 -48.16
CA LYS A 42 17.53 -24.55 -48.19
C LYS A 42 16.81 -24.60 -46.84
N ASN A 43 16.98 -25.70 -46.10
CA ASN A 43 16.37 -25.91 -44.78
C ASN A 43 16.90 -24.91 -43.73
N ARG A 44 18.15 -24.47 -43.85
CA ARG A 44 18.71 -23.41 -42.98
C ARG A 44 17.94 -22.11 -43.12
N LYS A 45 17.65 -21.70 -44.36
CA LYS A 45 16.93 -20.44 -44.64
C LYS A 45 15.51 -20.51 -44.07
N ILE A 46 14.81 -21.61 -44.31
CA ILE A 46 13.45 -21.83 -43.79
C ILE A 46 13.45 -21.84 -42.25
N GLY A 47 14.39 -22.57 -41.63
CA GLY A 47 14.52 -22.64 -40.18
C GLY A 47 14.76 -21.27 -39.55
N LEU A 48 15.72 -20.50 -40.07
CA LEU A 48 16.02 -19.15 -39.57
C LEU A 48 14.85 -18.19 -39.76
N SER A 49 14.20 -18.21 -40.93
CA SER A 49 13.00 -17.39 -41.16
C SER A 49 11.88 -17.74 -40.21
N THR A 50 11.66 -19.03 -39.94
CA THR A 50 10.62 -19.50 -39.02
C THR A 50 10.90 -19.04 -37.59
N THR A 51 12.12 -19.26 -37.08
CA THR A 51 12.49 -18.81 -35.74
C THR A 51 12.41 -17.30 -35.59
N LEU A 52 12.74 -16.54 -36.63
CA LEU A 52 12.66 -15.08 -36.62
C LEU A 52 11.22 -14.58 -36.61
N ILE A 53 10.33 -15.19 -37.40
CA ILE A 53 8.89 -14.87 -37.38
C ILE A 53 8.28 -15.18 -36.01
N LEU A 54 8.61 -16.34 -35.43
CA LEU A 54 8.13 -16.70 -34.10
C LEU A 54 8.62 -15.73 -33.03
N MET A 55 9.89 -15.32 -33.09
CA MET A 55 10.43 -14.29 -32.19
C MET A 55 9.69 -12.97 -32.33
N LEU A 56 9.52 -12.47 -33.56
CA LEU A 56 8.76 -11.24 -33.80
C LEU A 56 7.32 -11.33 -33.29
N GLY A 57 6.68 -12.50 -33.41
CA GLY A 57 5.35 -12.75 -32.86
C GLY A 57 5.31 -12.65 -31.34
N ILE A 58 6.26 -13.29 -30.64
CA ILE A 58 6.36 -13.22 -29.18
C ILE A 58 6.66 -11.80 -28.71
N PHE A 59 7.64 -11.13 -29.32
CA PHE A 59 7.99 -9.75 -28.96
C PHE A 59 6.84 -8.79 -29.24
N GLY A 60 6.19 -8.89 -30.40
CA GLY A 60 5.05 -8.05 -30.77
C GLY A 60 3.87 -8.23 -29.82
N TYR A 61 3.52 -9.48 -29.49
CA TYR A 61 2.46 -9.78 -28.53
C TYR A 61 2.80 -9.26 -27.13
N SER A 62 4.00 -9.54 -26.62
CA SER A 62 4.44 -9.07 -25.30
C SER A 62 4.47 -7.56 -25.22
N TYR A 63 4.93 -6.88 -26.27
CA TYR A 63 4.94 -5.42 -26.34
C TYR A 63 3.51 -4.86 -26.30
N PHE A 64 2.61 -5.40 -27.14
CA PHE A 64 1.21 -4.99 -27.16
C PHE A 64 0.54 -5.16 -25.79
N GLN A 65 0.67 -6.33 -25.17
CA GLN A 65 0.11 -6.58 -23.84
C GLN A 65 0.75 -5.72 -22.75
N HIS A 66 2.06 -5.49 -22.82
CA HIS A 66 2.74 -4.59 -21.89
C HIS A 66 2.20 -3.16 -22.00
N THR A 67 1.98 -2.65 -23.22
CA THR A 67 1.38 -1.31 -23.38
C THR A 67 -0.05 -1.24 -22.86
N MET A 68 -0.81 -2.34 -22.95
CA MET A 68 -2.17 -2.42 -22.45
C MET A 68 -2.22 -2.45 -20.91
N TYR A 69 -1.32 -3.20 -20.27
CA TYR A 69 -1.32 -3.42 -18.81
C TYR A 69 -0.22 -2.66 -18.06
N ALA A 70 0.43 -1.67 -18.67
CA ALA A 70 1.56 -0.95 -18.06
C ALA A 70 1.21 -0.33 -16.70
N SER A 71 0.00 0.22 -16.54
CA SER A 71 -0.45 0.80 -15.27
C SER A 71 -0.61 -0.23 -14.15
N TRP A 72 -0.83 -1.50 -14.49
CA TRP A 72 -0.84 -2.59 -13.51
C TRP A 72 0.49 -2.70 -12.79
N ILE A 73 1.63 -2.50 -13.47
CA ILE A 73 2.96 -2.54 -12.83
C ILE A 73 3.04 -1.46 -11.73
N THR A 74 2.62 -0.23 -12.04
CA THR A 74 2.64 0.88 -11.08
C THR A 74 1.77 0.57 -9.86
N HIS A 75 0.55 0.08 -10.07
CA HIS A 75 -0.35 -0.28 -8.97
C HIS A 75 0.17 -1.49 -8.18
N SER A 76 0.72 -2.51 -8.84
CA SER A 76 1.28 -3.68 -8.18
C SER A 76 2.49 -3.35 -7.30
N GLY A 77 3.27 -2.33 -7.68
CA GLY A 77 4.46 -1.92 -6.94
C GLY A 77 4.18 -1.29 -5.58
N VAL A 78 2.95 -0.83 -5.33
CA VAL A 78 2.54 -0.28 -4.02
C VAL A 78 1.71 -1.26 -3.20
N ILE A 79 1.37 -2.43 -3.77
CA ILE A 79 0.66 -3.48 -3.01
C ILE A 79 1.63 -4.10 -2.02
N ASN A 80 1.20 -4.10 -0.77
CA ASN A 80 1.88 -4.73 0.36
C ASN A 80 0.92 -5.66 1.12
N PRO A 81 1.42 -6.50 2.04
CA PRO A 81 0.60 -7.42 2.83
C PRO A 81 -0.52 -6.75 3.64
N GLY A 82 -0.43 -5.44 3.90
CA GLY A 82 -1.48 -4.68 4.57
C GLY A 82 -2.69 -4.41 3.67
N ILE A 83 -2.45 -4.29 2.36
CA ILE A 83 -3.47 -4.01 1.34
C ILE A 83 -4.06 -5.31 0.80
N ARG A 84 -3.22 -6.32 0.53
CA ARG A 84 -3.63 -7.63 0.00
C ARG A 84 -2.97 -8.76 0.79
N ASP A 85 -3.75 -9.73 1.23
CA ASP A 85 -3.30 -10.84 2.09
C ASP A 85 -2.57 -11.99 1.38
N ARG A 86 -2.38 -11.87 0.06
CA ARG A 86 -1.78 -12.89 -0.79
C ARG A 86 -1.04 -12.28 -1.95
N THR A 87 -0.10 -13.05 -2.48
CA THR A 87 0.63 -12.75 -3.70
C THR A 87 0.35 -13.79 -4.76
N VAL A 88 0.48 -13.42 -6.04
CA VAL A 88 0.24 -14.34 -7.16
C VAL A 88 1.57 -14.70 -7.81
N ILE A 89 1.91 -15.99 -7.76
CA ILE A 89 3.12 -16.53 -8.38
C ILE A 89 2.71 -17.61 -9.38
N PHE A 90 3.13 -17.47 -10.63
CA PHE A 90 2.75 -18.38 -11.73
C PHE A 90 1.23 -18.59 -11.87
N GLY A 91 0.44 -17.54 -11.60
CA GLY A 91 -1.02 -17.58 -11.65
C GLY A 91 -1.69 -18.33 -10.49
N SER A 92 -0.94 -18.65 -9.43
CA SER A 92 -1.46 -19.27 -8.21
C SER A 92 -1.38 -18.30 -7.03
N ASP A 93 -2.45 -18.25 -6.24
CA ASP A 93 -2.53 -17.49 -5.00
C ASP A 93 -1.67 -18.15 -3.92
N ILE A 94 -0.79 -17.37 -3.29
CA ILE A 94 0.03 -17.77 -2.15
C ILE A 94 -0.28 -16.80 -1.01
N MET A 95 -0.82 -17.34 0.08
CA MET A 95 -1.13 -16.56 1.28
C MET A 95 0.15 -16.01 1.90
N GLU A 96 0.12 -14.73 2.28
CA GLU A 96 1.19 -14.10 3.06
C GLU A 96 1.14 -14.57 4.52
N ASP A 97 2.25 -14.39 5.23
CA ASP A 97 2.32 -14.70 6.66
C ASP A 97 1.34 -13.80 7.45
N PRO A 98 0.42 -14.36 8.25
CA PRO A 98 -0.51 -13.59 9.07
C PRO A 98 0.16 -12.57 10.00
N GLU A 99 1.35 -12.86 10.53
CA GLU A 99 2.09 -11.92 11.38
C GLU A 99 2.61 -10.72 10.58
N LEU A 100 3.08 -10.98 9.35
CA LEU A 100 3.52 -9.95 8.43
C LEU A 100 2.35 -9.06 8.01
N VAL A 101 1.21 -9.66 7.63
CA VAL A 101 -0.03 -8.94 7.31
C VAL A 101 -0.44 -8.03 8.47
N LYS A 102 -0.46 -8.55 9.70
CA LYS A 102 -0.79 -7.77 10.89
C LYS A 102 0.18 -6.60 11.10
N SER A 103 1.47 -6.82 10.91
CA SER A 103 2.48 -5.77 11.03
C SER A 103 2.27 -4.66 10.00
N TYR A 104 2.05 -5.01 8.73
CA TYR A 104 1.83 -4.03 7.66
C TYR A 104 0.53 -3.24 7.86
N ARG A 105 -0.54 -3.89 8.33
CA ARG A 105 -1.80 -3.18 8.65
C ARG A 105 -1.64 -2.14 9.78
N GLY A 106 -0.64 -2.30 10.64
CA GLY A 106 -0.27 -1.32 11.66
C GLY A 106 0.56 -0.15 11.13
N MET A 107 1.08 -0.21 9.90
CA MET A 107 1.86 0.87 9.29
C MET A 107 0.95 1.93 8.67
N ASN A 108 1.49 3.14 8.49
CA ASN A 108 0.81 4.18 7.74
C ASN A 108 0.92 3.86 6.23
N LEU A 109 -0.19 3.48 5.61
CA LEU A 109 -0.29 3.10 4.20
C LEU A 109 -1.08 4.12 3.38
N LEU A 110 -1.31 5.32 3.91
CA LEU A 110 -2.13 6.35 3.27
C LEU A 110 -1.70 6.62 1.82
N GLU A 111 -0.42 6.90 1.60
CA GLU A 111 0.11 7.16 0.24
C GLU A 111 -0.01 5.97 -0.71
N ASP A 112 0.02 4.74 -0.18
CA ASP A 112 -0.11 3.54 -1.00
C ASP A 112 -1.55 3.35 -1.45
N PHE A 113 -2.53 3.57 -0.56
CA PHE A 113 -3.95 3.52 -0.91
C PHE A 113 -4.36 4.63 -1.88
N GLU A 114 -3.81 5.83 -1.76
CA GLU A 114 -4.09 6.94 -2.70
C GLU A 114 -3.65 6.65 -4.14
N LYS A 115 -2.65 5.78 -4.32
CA LYS A 115 -2.14 5.38 -5.65
C LYS A 115 -2.95 4.25 -6.28
N LEU A 116 -3.96 3.71 -5.59
CA LEU A 116 -4.72 2.55 -6.03
C LEU A 116 -6.14 2.93 -6.46
N ASP A 117 -6.38 2.95 -7.77
CA ASP A 117 -7.69 3.26 -8.37
C ASP A 117 -8.84 2.32 -7.95
N MET A 118 -8.55 1.21 -7.29
CA MET A 118 -9.56 0.26 -6.79
C MET A 118 -10.16 0.67 -5.43
N TYR A 119 -9.60 1.71 -4.81
CA TYR A 119 -10.05 2.26 -3.54
C TYR A 119 -10.65 3.65 -3.71
N GLU A 120 -11.72 3.92 -2.98
CA GLU A 120 -12.31 5.24 -2.83
C GLU A 120 -11.88 5.84 -1.49
N ARG A 121 -11.31 7.05 -1.54
CA ARG A 121 -10.93 7.83 -0.35
C ARG A 121 -12.20 8.38 0.31
N GLN A 122 -12.37 8.07 1.59
CA GLN A 122 -13.45 8.56 2.43
C GLN A 122 -12.86 9.46 3.51
N GLU A 123 -13.18 10.75 3.43
CA GLU A 123 -12.82 11.73 4.45
C GLU A 123 -13.54 11.38 5.76
N ILE A 124 -12.79 11.18 6.82
CA ILE A 124 -13.29 10.87 8.14
C ILE A 124 -12.81 11.94 9.11
N SER A 125 -13.74 12.40 9.95
CA SER A 125 -13.39 13.23 11.09
C SER A 125 -14.09 12.73 12.34
N GLN A 126 -13.34 12.72 13.44
CA GLN A 126 -13.84 12.30 14.74
C GLN A 126 -13.54 13.40 15.76
N GLU A 127 -14.59 13.99 16.34
CA GLU A 127 -14.44 14.94 17.43
C GLU A 127 -13.91 14.26 18.70
N ILE A 128 -13.06 14.98 19.42
CA ILE A 128 -12.42 14.54 20.64
C ILE A 128 -13.03 15.31 21.80
N GLY A 129 -13.70 14.60 22.71
CA GLY A 129 -14.28 15.19 23.93
C GLY A 129 -13.27 15.35 25.08
N ASN A 130 -12.01 14.95 24.87
CA ASN A 130 -10.97 15.00 25.89
C ASN A 130 -10.44 16.43 26.05
N ARG A 131 -10.42 16.93 27.28
CA ARG A 131 -9.89 18.25 27.60
C ARG A 131 -8.40 18.32 27.30
N TYR A 132 -8.00 19.28 26.48
CA TYR A 132 -6.59 19.56 26.21
C TYR A 132 -5.88 20.08 27.47
N LEU A 133 -4.72 19.51 27.78
CA LEU A 133 -3.95 19.81 28.98
C LEU A 133 -2.78 20.76 28.73
N GLY A 134 -2.28 20.81 27.50
CA GLY A 134 -1.12 21.60 27.09
C GLY A 134 -0.17 20.80 26.21
N SER A 135 0.96 21.43 25.85
CA SER A 135 2.01 20.79 25.05
C SER A 135 3.39 20.93 25.69
N THR A 136 4.30 20.06 25.28
CA THR A 136 5.73 20.14 25.60
C THR A 136 6.53 19.74 24.36
N GLY A 137 7.11 20.74 23.70
CA GLY A 137 7.69 20.55 22.37
C GLY A 137 6.61 20.10 21.37
N ASN A 138 6.88 19.02 20.64
CA ASN A 138 5.96 18.41 19.67
C ASN A 138 4.98 17.39 20.29
N ASN A 139 4.85 17.39 21.62
CA ASN A 139 3.96 16.50 22.35
C ASN A 139 2.75 17.26 22.87
N HIS A 140 1.56 16.76 22.57
CA HIS A 140 0.27 17.32 22.93
C HIS A 140 -0.45 16.37 23.88
N TYR A 141 -0.92 16.88 25.02
CA TYR A 141 -1.49 16.07 26.10
C TYR A 141 -2.99 16.32 26.25
N PHE A 142 -3.75 15.24 26.43
CA PHE A 142 -5.21 15.28 26.55
C PHE A 142 -5.66 14.43 27.74
N ALA A 143 -6.59 14.96 28.54
CA ALA A 143 -7.07 14.29 29.75
C ALA A 143 -8.05 13.16 29.42
N ILE A 144 -7.85 12.00 30.05
CA ILE A 144 -8.80 10.89 30.10
C ILE A 144 -9.31 10.79 31.54
N GLY A 145 -10.45 11.42 31.80
CA GLY A 145 -10.95 11.61 33.17
C GLY A 145 -9.97 12.43 34.02
N ASP A 146 -9.91 12.12 35.33
CA ASP A 146 -9.12 12.91 36.28
C ASP A 146 -7.70 12.39 36.53
N LYS A 147 -7.39 11.16 36.11
CA LYS A 147 -6.16 10.44 36.51
C LYS A 147 -5.23 10.06 35.36
N TYR A 148 -5.72 10.06 34.13
CA TYR A 148 -4.99 9.56 32.98
C TYR A 148 -4.91 10.66 31.92
N ALA A 149 -3.89 10.58 31.07
CA ALA A 149 -3.81 11.37 29.85
C ALA A 149 -3.28 10.50 28.70
N PHE A 150 -3.61 10.86 27.46
CA PHE A 150 -2.86 10.37 26.31
C PHE A 150 -1.99 11.49 25.74
N ARG A 151 -0.92 11.07 25.08
CA ARG A 151 0.05 11.97 24.44
C ARG A 151 0.06 11.72 22.94
N TYR A 152 -0.26 12.74 22.16
CA TYR A 152 -0.04 12.75 20.72
C TYR A 152 1.28 13.45 20.40
N THR A 153 2.16 12.78 19.66
CA THR A 153 3.40 13.34 19.15
C THR A 153 3.24 13.59 17.65
N GLY A 154 3.31 14.85 17.22
CA GLY A 154 3.10 15.21 15.82
C GLY A 154 2.61 16.64 15.67
N GLU A 155 2.56 17.10 14.42
CA GLU A 155 2.03 18.43 14.09
C GLU A 155 0.52 18.49 14.35
N VAL A 156 0.06 19.65 14.79
CA VAL A 156 -1.34 19.95 15.10
C VAL A 156 -1.74 21.30 14.52
N GLU A 157 -3.02 21.46 14.15
CA GLU A 157 -3.58 22.73 13.71
C GLU A 157 -4.55 23.29 14.75
N PHE A 158 -4.33 24.54 15.16
CA PHE A 158 -5.22 25.23 16.09
C PHE A 158 -6.38 25.91 15.36
N THR A 159 -7.60 25.50 15.66
CA THR A 159 -8.84 25.98 15.03
C THR A 159 -9.82 26.56 16.05
N GLU A 160 -10.77 27.36 15.59
CA GLU A 160 -11.89 27.85 16.42
C GLU A 160 -12.98 26.78 16.63
N GLY A 161 -12.96 25.73 15.80
CA GLY A 161 -13.89 24.58 15.91
C GLY A 161 -13.50 23.59 17.01
N PRO A 162 -14.30 22.53 17.23
CA PRO A 162 -14.00 21.50 18.23
C PRO A 162 -12.69 20.77 17.92
N SER A 163 -12.00 20.32 18.96
CA SER A 163 -10.83 19.44 18.85
C SER A 163 -11.25 18.13 18.14
N ARG A 164 -10.54 17.73 17.09
CA ARG A 164 -10.92 16.58 16.26
C ARG A 164 -9.73 15.93 15.54
N LEU A 165 -9.83 14.63 15.32
CA LEU A 165 -8.99 13.91 14.36
C LEU A 165 -9.61 14.09 12.96
N ALA A 166 -8.77 14.33 11.96
CA ALA A 166 -9.18 14.37 10.57
C ALA A 166 -8.19 13.60 9.70
N GLY A 167 -8.72 12.86 8.75
CA GLY A 167 -7.93 12.16 7.75
C GLY A 167 -8.82 11.29 6.90
N ALA A 168 -8.29 10.16 6.44
CA ALA A 168 -8.95 9.35 5.43
C ALA A 168 -9.00 7.87 5.79
N SER A 169 -10.08 7.21 5.37
CA SER A 169 -10.10 5.76 5.17
C SER A 169 -10.30 5.44 3.69
N PHE A 170 -10.00 4.21 3.32
CA PHE A 170 -10.09 3.74 1.95
C PHE A 170 -10.97 2.52 1.89
N ARG A 171 -11.96 2.55 0.98
CA ARG A 171 -12.90 1.45 0.78
C ARG A 171 -12.82 0.94 -0.65
N LEU A 172 -12.88 -0.38 -0.83
CA LEU A 172 -12.94 -0.96 -2.17
C LEU A 172 -14.17 -0.47 -2.94
N VAL A 173 -13.94 -0.04 -4.18
CA VAL A 173 -15.00 0.38 -5.11
C VAL A 173 -15.79 -0.83 -5.62
N ASP A 174 -15.09 -1.93 -5.90
CA ASP A 174 -15.69 -3.18 -6.37
C ASP A 174 -15.43 -4.30 -5.34
N PRO A 175 -16.47 -4.81 -4.65
CA PRO A 175 -16.34 -5.86 -3.64
C PRO A 175 -15.69 -7.15 -4.15
N LYS A 176 -15.67 -7.40 -5.47
CA LYS A 176 -15.03 -8.60 -6.03
C LYS A 176 -13.52 -8.65 -5.75
N PHE A 177 -12.88 -7.52 -5.49
CA PHE A 177 -11.47 -7.49 -5.10
C PHE A 177 -11.23 -8.15 -3.73
N GLU A 178 -12.23 -8.24 -2.86
CA GLU A 178 -12.11 -8.98 -1.59
C GLU A 178 -11.83 -10.46 -1.84
N GLU A 179 -12.40 -11.05 -2.90
CA GLU A 179 -12.16 -12.44 -3.28
C GLU A 179 -10.70 -12.69 -3.70
N LEU A 180 -10.02 -11.64 -4.18
CA LEU A 180 -8.60 -11.64 -4.54
C LEU A 180 -7.68 -11.38 -3.34
N GLY A 181 -8.22 -11.22 -2.13
CA GLY A 181 -7.47 -10.99 -0.90
C GLY A 181 -7.25 -9.53 -0.53
N PHE A 182 -7.88 -8.58 -1.24
CA PHE A 182 -7.78 -7.16 -0.91
C PHE A 182 -8.59 -6.83 0.34
N THR A 183 -8.04 -5.95 1.18
CA THR A 183 -8.73 -5.45 2.37
C THR A 183 -9.93 -4.59 1.94
N SER A 184 -11.13 -4.89 2.44
CA SER A 184 -12.38 -4.20 2.07
C SER A 184 -12.44 -2.75 2.50
N GLN A 185 -11.97 -2.48 3.71
CA GLN A 185 -11.89 -1.16 4.31
C GLN A 185 -10.59 -1.04 5.12
N SER A 186 -9.85 0.04 4.89
CA SER A 186 -8.65 0.35 5.66
C SER A 186 -8.99 0.84 7.08
N THR A 187 -7.99 0.90 7.94
CA THR A 187 -8.04 1.71 9.17
C THR A 187 -8.16 3.20 8.83
N ASN A 188 -8.50 4.03 9.81
CA ASN A 188 -8.54 5.48 9.63
C ASN A 188 -7.11 6.04 9.74
N TYR A 189 -6.58 6.61 8.68
CA TYR A 189 -5.26 7.24 8.69
C TYR A 189 -5.40 8.71 9.10
N LEU A 190 -4.61 9.13 10.10
CA LEU A 190 -4.58 10.52 10.52
C LEU A 190 -3.77 11.36 9.51
N GLU A 191 -4.36 12.47 9.07
CA GLU A 191 -3.66 13.51 8.30
C GLU A 191 -3.38 14.73 9.19
N THR A 192 -4.42 15.22 9.85
CA THR A 192 -4.34 16.43 10.68
C THR A 192 -5.06 16.24 12.00
N PHE A 193 -4.38 16.62 13.08
CA PHE A 193 -4.97 16.72 14.40
C PHE A 193 -5.35 18.17 14.67
N TYR A 194 -6.64 18.45 14.82
CA TYR A 194 -7.15 19.77 15.13
C TYR A 194 -7.35 19.95 16.64
N ILE A 195 -6.86 21.07 17.17
CA ILE A 195 -7.06 21.45 18.58
C ILE A 195 -7.86 22.75 18.63
N ASN A 196 -8.89 22.79 19.47
CA ASN A 196 -9.64 24.01 19.71
C ASN A 196 -8.74 25.06 20.39
N ARG A 197 -8.71 26.28 19.84
CA ARG A 197 -7.87 27.36 20.35
C ARG A 197 -8.29 27.84 21.74
N GLU A 198 -9.59 27.92 22.03
CA GLU A 198 -10.05 28.28 23.37
C GLU A 198 -9.64 27.24 24.43
N GLU A 199 -9.64 25.95 24.08
CA GLU A 199 -9.13 24.89 24.95
C GLU A 199 -7.62 24.99 25.13
N ALA A 200 -6.89 25.33 24.06
CA ALA A 200 -5.45 25.59 24.11
C ALA A 200 -5.10 26.77 25.03
N ASP A 201 -5.86 27.87 24.96
CA ASP A 201 -5.64 29.05 25.80
C ASP A 201 -5.96 28.79 27.28
N LYS A 202 -6.88 27.86 27.57
CA LYS A 202 -7.26 27.42 28.92
C LYS A 202 -6.40 26.26 29.43
N ALA A 203 -5.37 25.85 28.71
CA ALA A 203 -4.54 24.70 29.05
C ALA A 203 -3.82 24.91 30.40
N SER A 204 -3.90 23.91 31.27
CA SER A 204 -3.31 23.98 32.60
C SER A 204 -1.79 23.77 32.62
N ASN A 205 -1.21 23.18 31.56
CA ASN A 205 0.17 22.68 31.49
C ASN A 205 0.57 21.80 32.70
N LYS A 206 -0.42 21.07 33.24
CA LYS A 206 -0.26 20.07 34.29
C LYS A 206 -0.66 18.73 33.73
N PHE A 207 0.27 17.79 33.72
CA PHE A 207 0.10 16.48 33.11
C PHE A 207 0.01 15.40 34.20
N PRO A 208 -0.94 14.47 34.13
CA PRO A 208 -0.96 13.30 35.00
C PRO A 208 0.28 12.43 34.84
N ASP A 209 0.67 11.72 35.90
CA ASP A 209 1.85 10.82 35.88
C ASP A 209 1.64 9.60 34.98
N THR A 210 0.38 9.21 34.74
CA THR A 210 0.06 8.03 33.91
C THR A 210 -0.36 8.46 32.51
N ILE A 211 0.51 8.20 31.54
CA ILE A 211 0.28 8.44 30.12
C ILE A 211 -0.07 7.10 29.45
N ILE A 212 -1.24 7.06 28.80
CA ILE A 212 -1.74 5.92 28.03
C ILE A 212 -1.37 6.11 26.56
N HIS A 213 -1.10 5.00 25.85
CA HIS A 213 -0.80 5.06 24.42
C HIS A 213 -2.05 5.50 23.63
N PRO A 214 -1.95 6.44 22.67
CA PRO A 214 -3.11 6.94 21.92
C PRO A 214 -3.93 5.87 21.20
N SER A 215 -3.32 4.78 20.75
CA SER A 215 -4.03 3.65 20.12
C SER A 215 -4.98 2.90 21.06
N GLU A 216 -4.85 3.06 22.39
CA GLU A 216 -5.83 2.53 23.34
C GLU A 216 -7.08 3.42 23.41
N VAL A 217 -6.94 4.70 23.07
CA VAL A 217 -8.05 5.67 23.04
C VAL A 217 -8.74 5.65 21.69
N PHE A 218 -7.96 5.56 20.61
CA PHE A 218 -8.44 5.55 19.23
C PHE A 218 -7.96 4.29 18.50
N PRO A 219 -8.52 3.10 18.83
CA PRO A 219 -8.05 1.83 18.26
C PRO A 219 -8.31 1.70 16.76
N GLU A 220 -9.28 2.45 16.22
CA GLU A 220 -9.63 2.48 14.80
C GLU A 220 -8.77 3.47 13.98
N TRP A 221 -7.87 4.21 14.64
CA TRP A 221 -7.02 5.20 13.98
C TRP A 221 -5.55 4.76 13.96
N ASN A 222 -4.93 4.85 12.79
CA ASN A 222 -3.50 4.87 12.62
C ASN A 222 -2.99 6.30 12.80
N LEU A 223 -2.43 6.58 13.98
CA LEU A 223 -1.89 7.88 14.37
C LEU A 223 -0.40 8.01 13.99
N GLY A 224 0.13 7.10 13.17
CA GLY A 224 1.56 7.02 12.87
C GLY A 224 2.41 6.58 14.06
N PHE A 225 3.70 6.87 14.03
CA PHE A 225 4.61 6.55 15.14
C PHE A 225 4.29 7.41 16.37
N GLN A 226 3.83 6.75 17.43
CA GLN A 226 3.56 7.38 18.72
C GLN A 226 4.48 6.75 19.77
N SER A 227 5.22 7.59 20.51
CA SER A 227 6.03 7.10 21.62
C SER A 227 5.25 7.22 22.92
N THR A 228 5.44 6.29 23.86
CA THR A 228 5.01 6.43 25.27
C THR A 228 6.15 6.81 26.21
N SER A 229 7.41 6.74 25.77
CA SER A 229 8.54 7.17 26.58
C SER A 229 8.63 8.70 26.57
N GLY A 230 8.25 9.29 27.70
CA GLY A 230 8.43 10.70 28.00
C GLY A 230 9.11 10.82 29.35
N THR A 231 10.37 10.40 29.45
CA THR A 231 11.18 10.85 30.58
C THR A 231 11.42 12.34 30.40
N SER A 232 10.96 13.11 31.38
CA SER A 232 11.31 14.51 31.60
C SER A 232 12.83 14.64 31.71
N SER A 233 13.51 14.81 30.58
CA SER A 233 14.94 15.12 30.55
C SER A 233 15.23 16.14 29.47
N GLU A 234 14.58 17.29 29.56
CA GLU A 234 15.15 18.55 29.10
C GLU A 234 15.03 19.52 30.27
N GLN A 235 16.13 19.58 31.05
CA GLN A 235 16.43 20.67 31.99
C GLN A 235 17.10 21.80 31.22
#